data_AF-A0AAJ6B1E1-F1
#
_entry.id   AF-A0AAJ6B1E1-F1
#
_cell.length_a   1.000
_cell.length_b   1.000
_cell.length_c   1.000
_cell.angle_alpha   90.00
_cell.angle_beta   90.00
_cell.angle_gamma   90.00
#
_symmetry.space_group_name_H-M   'P 1'
#
loop_
_entity.id
_entity.type
_entity.pdbx_description
1 polymer ?
#
loop_
_entity_poly.entity_id
_entity_poly.type
_entity_poly.pdbx_seq_one_letter_code
_entity_poly.pdbx_strand_id
1 'polypeptide(L)'
;MLGLAATALMLLAANVSMAQDEVAADGASPPAKLTLVAANGDRLDYRVSDASLYLSSNPGYEGVAPTTDLSLSLSAITPLNAELLEWAAQTGAKTKDDYDIVLTGTLDEDGTPREVQYEISGALVNSFSTSLSVYATPSVSLSLTGGKLVMDGIAMN
;
A
#
# COMPACT_ATOMS: atom_id res chain seq x y z
N MET A 1 -77.87 16.74 5.13
CA MET A 1 -76.76 17.05 6.06
C MET A 1 -75.63 16.10 5.76
N LEU A 2 -74.45 16.67 5.45
CA LEU A 2 -73.23 15.96 5.06
C LEU A 2 -72.67 15.14 6.25
N GLY A 3 -72.28 13.89 6.01
CA GLY A 3 -71.35 13.16 6.86
C GLY A 3 -69.98 13.11 6.19
N LEU A 4 -69.08 14.01 6.62
CA LEU A 4 -67.71 14.13 6.12
C LEU A 4 -66.80 13.02 6.67
N ALA A 5 -66.16 12.31 5.73
CA ALA A 5 -64.77 11.86 5.67
C ALA A 5 -64.04 11.27 6.91
N ALA A 6 -63.51 10.06 6.66
CA ALA A 6 -62.14 9.57 6.93
C ALA A 6 -61.65 9.53 8.40
N THR A 7 -61.02 8.46 8.87
CA THR A 7 -59.64 8.14 8.46
C THR A 7 -59.29 6.75 8.95
N ALA A 8 -58.90 5.85 8.04
CA ALA A 8 -58.30 4.57 8.38
C ALA A 8 -56.86 4.81 8.86
N LEU A 9 -56.57 4.42 10.10
CA LEU A 9 -55.23 4.47 10.67
C LEU A 9 -54.41 3.31 10.08
N MET A 10 -53.65 3.57 9.02
CA MET A 10 -52.63 2.62 8.58
C MET A 10 -51.46 2.68 9.58
N LEU A 11 -51.30 1.62 10.36
CA LEU A 11 -50.06 1.37 11.10
C LEU A 11 -48.95 1.11 10.06
N LEU A 12 -48.11 2.11 9.78
CA LEU A 12 -46.79 1.84 9.24
C LEU A 12 -46.00 1.12 10.34
N ALA A 13 -45.81 -0.19 10.18
CA ALA A 13 -44.69 -0.85 10.83
C ALA A 13 -43.42 -0.22 10.24
N ALA A 14 -42.84 0.72 10.98
CA ALA A 14 -41.48 1.15 10.70
C ALA A 14 -40.62 -0.10 10.85
N ASN A 15 -40.21 -0.69 9.72
CA ASN A 15 -39.05 -1.55 9.71
C ASN A 15 -37.90 -0.64 10.13
N VAL A 16 -37.63 -0.58 11.43
CA VAL A 16 -36.32 -0.18 11.91
C VAL A 16 -35.42 -1.31 11.45
N SER A 17 -34.99 -1.23 10.19
CA SER A 17 -33.69 -1.77 9.82
C SER A 17 -32.74 -1.08 10.78
N MET A 18 -32.39 -1.79 11.85
CA MET A 18 -31.14 -1.51 12.51
C MET A 18 -30.14 -1.54 11.37
N ALA A 19 -29.61 -0.37 11.02
CA ALA A 19 -28.31 -0.36 10.40
C ALA A 19 -27.45 -1.12 11.42
N GLN A 20 -27.23 -2.41 11.15
CA GLN A 20 -26.00 -3.04 11.57
C GLN A 20 -24.98 -2.13 10.91
N ASP A 21 -24.45 -1.22 11.72
CA ASP A 21 -23.10 -0.74 11.55
C ASP A 21 -22.32 -2.03 11.30
N GLU A 22 -21.97 -2.27 10.04
CA GLU A 22 -20.95 -3.26 9.73
C GLU A 22 -19.76 -2.73 10.48
N VAL A 23 -19.55 -3.27 11.68
CA VAL A 23 -18.27 -3.23 12.33
C VAL A 23 -17.34 -3.83 11.28
N ALA A 24 -16.67 -2.94 10.54
CA ALA A 24 -15.62 -3.29 9.61
C ALA A 24 -14.74 -4.26 10.38
N ALA A 25 -14.66 -5.51 9.92
CA ALA A 25 -14.08 -6.65 10.63
C ALA A 25 -12.96 -6.20 11.59
N ASP A 26 -13.34 -6.05 12.86
CA ASP A 26 -12.58 -5.34 13.88
C ASP A 26 -11.27 -6.09 14.12
N GLY A 27 -10.16 -5.51 13.67
CA GLY A 27 -8.80 -6.05 13.84
C GLY A 27 -8.02 -6.37 12.56
N ALA A 28 -8.58 -6.25 11.37
CA ALA A 28 -7.80 -6.38 10.14
C ALA A 28 -7.20 -5.02 9.74
N SER A 29 -5.92 -4.80 10.10
CA SER A 29 -5.16 -3.66 9.58
C SER A 29 -5.31 -3.56 8.06
N PRO A 30 -5.64 -2.38 7.49
CA PRO A 30 -5.67 -2.25 6.05
C PRO A 30 -4.30 -2.66 5.48
N PRO A 31 -4.26 -3.51 4.44
CA PRO A 31 -3.00 -3.96 3.87
C PRO A 31 -2.23 -2.75 3.35
N ALA A 32 -0.90 -2.82 3.44
CA ALA A 32 -0.05 -1.77 2.92
C ALA A 32 -0.33 -1.55 1.42
N LYS A 33 -0.28 -0.30 0.98
CA LYS A 33 -0.43 0.03 -0.44
C LYS A 33 0.94 0.33 -1.03
N LEU A 34 1.28 -0.30 -2.15
CA LEU A 34 2.40 0.08 -3.01
C LEU A 34 1.85 0.91 -4.15
N THR A 35 2.33 2.15 -4.28
CA THR A 35 2.08 2.96 -5.48
C THR A 35 3.38 3.06 -6.27
N LEU A 36 3.33 2.69 -7.55
CA LEU A 36 4.39 3.00 -8.51
C LEU A 36 4.00 4.29 -9.24
N VAL A 37 4.81 5.33 -9.12
CA VAL A 37 4.57 6.63 -9.78
C VAL A 37 5.50 6.78 -10.97
N ALA A 38 4.98 6.68 -12.19
CA ALA A 38 5.74 6.82 -13.42
C ALA A 38 6.27 8.26 -13.61
N ALA A 39 7.35 8.44 -14.38
CA ALA A 39 7.92 9.76 -14.68
C ALA A 39 6.95 10.75 -15.37
N ASN A 40 5.92 10.25 -16.05
CA ASN A 40 4.86 11.05 -16.65
C ASN A 40 3.73 11.44 -15.66
N GLY A 41 3.82 11.00 -14.40
CA GLY A 41 2.83 11.22 -13.34
C GLY A 41 1.76 10.13 -13.22
N ASP A 42 1.76 9.12 -14.09
CA ASP A 42 0.80 8.02 -13.99
C ASP A 42 1.06 7.21 -12.71
N ARG A 43 -0.03 6.76 -12.07
CA ARG A 43 0.04 6.02 -10.80
C ARG A 43 -0.55 4.63 -10.95
N LEU A 44 0.18 3.64 -10.48
CA LEU A 44 -0.25 2.25 -10.43
C LEU A 44 -0.27 1.79 -8.97
N ASP A 45 -1.47 1.46 -8.49
CA ASP A 45 -1.71 1.08 -7.09
C ASP A 45 -1.81 -0.44 -6.95
N TYR A 46 -1.06 -0.98 -5.99
CA TYR A 46 -1.01 -2.39 -5.65
C TYR A 46 -1.27 -2.58 -4.16
N ARG A 47 -1.91 -3.69 -3.81
CA ARG A 47 -2.02 -4.14 -2.43
C ARG A 47 -0.79 -4.97 -2.07
N VAL A 48 -0.28 -4.78 -0.87
CA VAL A 48 0.85 -5.50 -0.29
C VAL A 48 0.41 -6.04 1.06
N SER A 49 0.61 -7.34 1.31
CA SER A 49 0.24 -7.91 2.61
C SER A 49 1.26 -7.60 3.68
N ASP A 50 2.54 -7.55 3.33
CA ASP A 50 3.64 -7.28 4.25
C ASP A 50 4.74 -6.48 3.55
N ALA A 51 5.24 -5.46 4.24
CA ALA A 51 6.33 -4.60 3.82
C ALA A 51 7.31 -4.44 4.97
N SER A 52 8.57 -4.80 4.73
CA SER A 52 9.66 -4.68 5.70
C SER A 52 10.75 -3.78 5.15
N LEU A 53 10.99 -2.65 5.82
CA LEU A 53 12.03 -1.68 5.49
C LEU A 53 13.20 -1.82 6.48
N TYR A 54 14.43 -1.91 5.96
CA TYR A 54 15.65 -1.96 6.76
C TYR A 54 16.64 -0.90 6.29
N LEU A 55 17.18 -0.14 7.25
CA LEU A 55 18.22 0.86 7.04
C LEU A 55 19.46 0.46 7.82
N SER A 56 20.61 0.45 7.15
CA SER A 56 21.91 0.22 7.76
C SER A 56 22.82 1.40 7.50
N SER A 57 23.34 2.01 8.56
CA SER A 57 24.26 3.15 8.44
C SER A 57 25.67 2.72 8.80
N ASN A 58 26.61 2.98 7.89
CA ASN A 58 28.03 2.76 8.10
C ASN A 58 28.70 4.09 8.41
N PRO A 59 29.40 4.22 9.56
CA PRO A 59 30.09 5.45 9.89
C PRO A 59 31.22 5.70 8.89
N GLY A 60 31.37 6.96 8.49
CA GLY A 60 32.51 7.39 7.70
C GLY A 60 33.79 7.34 8.54
N TYR A 61 34.93 7.26 7.86
CA TYR A 61 36.27 7.39 8.44
C TYR A 61 37.13 8.25 7.53
N GLU A 62 38.40 8.50 7.89
CA GLU A 62 39.23 9.45 7.15
C GLU A 62 39.29 9.15 5.64
N GLY A 63 38.83 10.09 4.83
CA GLY A 63 38.74 9.97 3.37
C GLY A 63 37.51 9.21 2.83
N VAL A 64 36.63 8.71 3.69
CA VAL A 64 35.44 7.93 3.32
C VAL A 64 34.18 8.53 3.98
N ALA A 65 33.24 8.97 3.16
CA ALA A 65 31.96 9.50 3.64
C ALA A 65 31.13 8.40 4.33
N PRO A 66 30.31 8.73 5.34
CA PRO A 66 29.32 7.80 5.86
C PRO A 66 28.35 7.38 4.75
N THR A 67 27.85 6.15 4.84
CA THR A 67 26.85 5.62 3.90
C THR A 67 25.65 5.07 4.63
N THR A 68 24.50 5.11 3.98
CA THR A 68 23.28 4.45 4.46
C THR A 68 22.72 3.58 3.36
N ASP A 69 22.63 2.29 3.65
CA ASP A 69 22.07 1.28 2.76
C ASP A 69 20.59 1.04 3.11
N LEU A 70 19.74 1.09 2.09
CA LEU A 70 18.31 0.80 2.21
C LEU A 70 18.01 -0.55 1.57
N SER A 71 17.33 -1.42 2.32
CA SER A 71 16.72 -2.66 1.81
C SER A 71 15.22 -2.67 2.09
N LEU A 72 14.43 -3.08 1.09
CA LEU A 72 12.98 -3.20 1.19
C LEU A 72 12.58 -4.62 0.76
N SER A 73 11.71 -5.25 1.54
CA SER A 73 11.08 -6.53 1.18
C SER A 73 9.57 -6.36 1.16
N LEU A 74 8.94 -6.74 0.06
CA LEU A 74 7.50 -6.67 -0.17
C LEU A 74 6.96 -8.07 -0.43
N SER A 75 5.82 -8.41 0.17
CA SER A 75 5.22 -9.74 0.01
C SER A 75 3.74 -9.69 -0.35
N ALA A 76 3.35 -10.69 -1.14
CA ALA A 76 1.99 -10.90 -1.62
C ALA A 76 1.39 -9.66 -2.33
N ILE A 77 2.16 -9.08 -3.24
CA ILE A 77 1.74 -7.95 -4.07
C ILE A 77 0.65 -8.40 -5.04
N THR A 78 -0.46 -7.65 -5.09
CA THR A 78 -1.60 -7.91 -5.98
C THR A 78 -2.21 -6.61 -6.54
N PRO A 79 -2.80 -6.63 -7.76
CA PRO A 79 -2.84 -7.76 -8.68
C PRO A 79 -1.51 -8.00 -9.39
N LEU A 80 -1.27 -9.23 -9.84
CA LEU A 80 -0.17 -9.55 -10.75
C LEU A 80 -0.56 -9.14 -12.19
N ASN A 81 0.06 -8.07 -12.72
CA ASN A 81 -0.19 -7.55 -14.07
C ASN A 81 1.11 -7.32 -14.85
N ALA A 82 0.99 -7.02 -16.15
CA ALA A 82 2.13 -6.81 -17.03
C ALA A 82 2.99 -5.63 -16.57
N GLU A 83 2.36 -4.56 -16.08
CA GLU A 83 3.05 -3.35 -15.65
C GLU A 83 3.96 -3.61 -14.44
N LEU A 84 3.48 -4.38 -13.46
CA LEU A 84 4.26 -4.79 -12.29
C LEU A 84 5.45 -5.65 -12.71
N LEU A 85 5.23 -6.58 -13.65
CA LEU A 85 6.26 -7.47 -14.16
C LEU A 85 7.33 -6.71 -14.96
N GLU A 86 6.92 -5.78 -15.82
CA GLU A 86 7.82 -4.94 -16.59
C GLU A 86 8.67 -4.03 -15.70
N TRP A 87 8.04 -3.39 -14.70
CA TRP A 87 8.77 -2.61 -13.72
C TRP A 87 9.73 -3.48 -12.91
N ALA A 88 9.29 -4.65 -12.43
CA ALA A 88 10.12 -5.53 -11.62
C ALA A 88 11.28 -6.15 -12.40
N ALA A 89 11.10 -6.38 -13.70
CA ALA A 89 12.17 -6.86 -14.58
C ALA A 89 13.27 -5.80 -14.77
N GLN A 90 12.92 -4.51 -14.66
CA GLN A 90 13.83 -3.38 -14.91
C GLN A 90 14.57 -3.45 -16.25
N THR A 91 13.99 -4.18 -17.23
CA THR A 91 14.52 -4.32 -18.58
C THR A 91 13.76 -3.39 -19.52
N GLY A 92 14.38 -2.31 -19.99
CA GLY A 92 13.83 -1.46 -21.06
C GLY A 92 13.48 -0.04 -20.65
N ALA A 93 12.33 0.46 -21.09
CA ALA A 93 11.87 1.87 -20.97
C ALA A 93 11.30 2.26 -19.59
N LYS A 94 11.42 1.36 -18.61
CA LYS A 94 10.95 1.51 -17.23
C LYS A 94 12.12 1.18 -16.29
N THR A 95 12.88 2.20 -15.94
CA THR A 95 14.09 2.15 -15.13
C THR A 95 13.81 2.47 -13.66
N LYS A 96 14.81 2.28 -12.79
CA LYS A 96 14.76 2.63 -11.37
C LYS A 96 14.44 4.10 -11.09
N ASP A 97 14.68 4.97 -12.07
CA ASP A 97 14.46 6.41 -11.98
C ASP A 97 13.06 6.82 -12.46
N ASP A 98 12.33 5.88 -13.07
CA ASP A 98 11.00 6.13 -13.61
C ASP A 98 9.90 5.91 -12.57
N TYR A 99 10.22 5.34 -11.40
CA TYR A 99 9.21 4.95 -10.41
C TYR A 99 9.62 5.30 -8.98
N ASP A 100 8.83 6.17 -8.37
CA ASP A 100 8.80 6.31 -6.92
C ASP A 100 7.89 5.23 -6.32
N ILE A 101 8.37 4.59 -5.25
CA ILE A 101 7.58 3.67 -4.43
C ILE A 101 6.97 4.49 -3.31
N VAL A 102 5.64 4.54 -3.25
CA VAL A 102 4.92 5.02 -2.07
C VAL A 102 4.36 3.84 -1.31
N LEU A 103 4.84 3.62 -0.09
CA LEU A 103 4.22 2.69 0.85
C LEU A 103 3.36 3.46 1.85
N THR A 104 2.11 3.04 1.98
CA THR A 104 1.16 3.58 2.97
C THR A 104 0.79 2.47 3.96
N GLY A 105 1.07 2.68 5.26
CA GLY A 105 0.33 2.02 6.33
C GLY A 105 1.06 1.87 7.68
N THR A 106 0.38 2.18 8.80
CA THR A 106 0.29 1.36 10.03
C THR A 106 -0.69 2.00 11.02
N LEU A 107 -1.32 1.20 11.90
CA LEU A 107 -2.05 1.78 13.03
C LEU A 107 -1.06 2.32 14.07
N ASP A 108 -1.39 3.43 14.71
CA ASP A 108 -0.74 3.93 15.93
C ASP A 108 -0.87 2.89 17.06
N GLU A 109 -0.10 3.04 18.15
CA GLU A 109 -0.10 2.10 19.30
C GLU A 109 -1.49 1.88 19.92
N ASP A 110 -2.41 2.82 19.72
CA ASP A 110 -3.79 2.81 20.19
C ASP A 110 -4.77 2.13 19.21
N GLY A 111 -4.28 1.61 18.08
CA GLY A 111 -5.11 1.04 17.03
C GLY A 111 -5.80 2.09 16.14
N THR A 112 -5.38 3.35 16.18
CA THR A 112 -5.85 4.37 15.23
C THR A 112 -5.12 4.22 13.91
N PRO A 113 -5.80 4.11 12.75
CA PRO A 113 -5.11 4.03 11.46
C PRO A 113 -4.26 5.29 11.22
N ARG A 114 -2.94 5.12 11.07
CA ARG A 114 -2.02 6.16 10.62
C ARG A 114 -1.49 5.82 9.23
N GLU A 115 -1.49 6.81 8.37
CA GLU A 115 -0.80 6.72 7.09
C GLU A 115 0.64 7.21 7.32
N VAL A 116 1.59 6.27 7.33
CA VAL A 116 3.01 6.60 7.19
C VAL A 116 3.33 6.47 5.72
N GLN A 117 3.90 7.54 5.14
CA GLN A 117 4.26 7.59 3.73
C GLN A 117 5.77 7.41 3.58
N TYR A 118 6.17 6.34 2.90
CA TYR A 118 7.57 6.12 2.50
C TYR A 118 7.69 6.37 1.01
N GLU A 119 8.49 7.35 0.60
CA GLU A 119 8.81 7.63 -0.80
C GLU A 119 10.24 7.13 -1.09
N ILE A 120 10.37 6.13 -1.94
CA ILE A 120 11.67 5.56 -2.33
C ILE A 120 11.89 5.78 -3.81
N SER A 121 12.99 6.47 -4.16
CA SER A 121 13.41 6.74 -5.54
C SER A 121 14.69 5.97 -5.87
N GLY A 122 14.87 5.64 -7.15
CA GLY A 122 16.05 4.91 -7.62
C GLY A 122 16.12 3.46 -7.14
N ALA A 123 14.98 2.83 -6.82
CA ALA A 123 14.93 1.47 -6.30
C ALA A 123 15.36 0.43 -7.35
N LEU A 124 16.33 -0.42 -7.00
CA LEU A 124 16.76 -1.56 -7.79
C LEU A 124 16.07 -2.83 -7.26
N VAL A 125 15.47 -3.61 -8.16
CA VAL A 125 14.88 -4.91 -7.81
C VAL A 125 15.98 -5.97 -7.81
N ASN A 126 16.27 -6.51 -6.64
CA ASN A 126 17.32 -7.52 -6.45
C ASN A 126 16.79 -8.94 -6.66
N SER A 127 15.54 -9.18 -6.28
CA SER A 127 14.91 -10.48 -6.44
C SER A 127 13.41 -10.36 -6.65
N PHE A 128 12.89 -11.35 -7.37
CA PHE A 128 11.49 -11.45 -7.77
C PHE A 128 11.05 -12.91 -7.61
N SER A 129 9.93 -13.12 -6.91
CA SER A 129 9.32 -14.45 -6.74
C SER A 129 7.82 -14.37 -6.99
N THR A 130 7.27 -15.39 -7.65
CA THR A 130 5.83 -15.51 -7.91
C THR A 130 5.26 -16.71 -7.17
N SER A 131 4.04 -16.54 -6.66
CA SER A 131 3.25 -17.62 -6.11
C SER A 131 1.94 -17.71 -6.87
N LEU A 132 1.69 -18.87 -7.49
CA LEU A 132 0.42 -19.20 -8.10
C LEU A 132 -0.17 -20.40 -7.35
N SER A 133 -1.40 -20.24 -6.86
CA SER A 133 -2.19 -21.29 -6.26
C SER A 133 -3.58 -21.27 -6.89
N VAL A 134 -4.19 -22.43 -7.09
CA VAL A 134 -5.61 -22.51 -7.49
C VAL A 134 -6.56 -22.14 -6.34
N TYR A 135 -6.03 -22.06 -5.12
CA TYR A 135 -6.78 -21.78 -3.88
C TYR A 135 -6.48 -20.41 -3.29
N ALA A 136 -5.55 -19.64 -3.88
CA ALA A 136 -5.14 -18.34 -3.36
C ALA A 136 -4.94 -17.35 -4.52
N THR A 137 -5.10 -16.06 -4.24
CA THR A 137 -4.83 -15.01 -5.23
C THR A 137 -3.36 -15.08 -5.65
N PRO A 138 -3.05 -15.13 -6.96
CA PRO A 138 -1.69 -15.05 -7.45
C PRO A 138 -1.02 -13.78 -6.93
N SER A 139 0.22 -13.91 -6.49
CA SER A 139 0.92 -12.81 -5.86
C SER A 139 2.42 -12.84 -6.14
N VAL A 140 3.06 -11.70 -5.87
CA VAL A 140 4.49 -11.50 -6.05
C VAL A 140 5.14 -11.09 -4.74
N SER A 141 6.38 -11.53 -4.55
CA SER A 141 7.29 -10.98 -3.53
C SER A 141 8.51 -10.37 -4.20
N LEU A 142 8.95 -9.22 -3.69
CA LEU A 142 10.08 -8.44 -4.20
C LEU A 142 11.08 -8.14 -3.08
N SER A 143 12.36 -8.16 -3.42
CA SER A 143 13.39 -7.51 -2.61
C SER A 143 14.04 -6.40 -3.41
N LEU A 144 14.20 -5.23 -2.80
CA LEU A 144 14.72 -4.03 -3.43
C LEU A 144 15.83 -3.40 -2.59
N THR A 145 16.74 -2.72 -3.27
CA THR A 145 17.68 -1.76 -2.66
C THR A 145 17.33 -0.37 -3.14
N GLY A 146 17.18 0.58 -2.22
CA GLY A 146 16.73 1.93 -2.55
C GLY A 146 17.89 2.91 -2.76
N GLY A 147 17.65 3.94 -3.58
CA GLY A 147 18.56 5.08 -3.72
C GLY A 147 18.34 6.10 -2.61
N LYS A 148 17.20 6.79 -2.66
CA LYS A 148 16.81 7.80 -1.66
C LYS A 148 15.47 7.45 -1.03
N LEU A 149 15.36 7.66 0.29
CA LEU A 149 14.18 7.48 1.11
C LEU A 149 13.74 8.81 1.74
N VAL A 150 12.45 9.11 1.60
CA VAL A 150 11.76 10.15 2.36
C VAL A 150 10.65 9.49 3.17
N MET A 151 10.58 9.76 4.47
CA MET A 151 9.55 9.25 5.36
C MET A 151 8.78 10.43 5.96
N ASP A 152 7.48 10.53 5.70
CA ASP A 152 6.62 11.65 6.11
C ASP A 152 7.26 13.03 5.80
N GLY A 153 7.89 13.16 4.62
CA GLY A 153 8.58 14.37 4.18
C GLY A 153 10.02 14.56 4.71
N ILE A 154 10.51 13.67 5.58
CA ILE A 154 11.87 13.72 6.14
C ILE A 154 12.81 12.85 5.30
N ALA A 155 13.86 13.45 4.71
CA ALA A 155 14.89 12.70 4.01
C ALA A 155 15.76 11.90 4.98
N MET A 156 15.90 10.59 4.74
CA MET A 156 16.55 9.65 5.64
C MET A 156 17.97 9.26 5.19
N ASN A 157 18.30 9.45 3.91
CA ASN A 157 19.62 9.16 3.31
C ASN A 157 19.92 10.06 2.10
#